data_AF-A0A6B2XMK1-F1
#
_entry.id   AF-A0A6B2XMK1-F1
#
_cell.length_a   1.000
_cell.length_b   1.000
_cell.length_c   1.000
_cell.angle_alpha   90.00
_cell.angle_beta   90.00
_cell.angle_gamma   90.00
#
_symmetry.space_group_name_H-M   'P 1'
#
loop_
_entity.id
_entity.type
_entity.pdbx_description
1 polymer ?
#
loop_
_entity_poly.entity_id
_entity_poly.type
_entity_poly.pdbx_seq_one_letter_code
_entity_poly.pdbx_strand_id
1 'polypeptide(L)'
;SMLIVILVTLTETTADIIAVGEIVGTKVDRKRIANGLRADMASSVVSPFFGSFTQSAFAQNVGLVAITGVKSRFVVAAGGAILEVLGLLPVLGRVVAAVPTPVLGGAGVVLFGSVAASGIRTLAKVDYSRPMNLIIVAASISF
;
A
#
# COMPACT_ATOMS: atom_id res chain seq x y z
N SER A 1 1.26 -2.07 -19.30
CA SER A 1 0.83 -0.68 -19.57
C SER A 1 0.69 0.05 -18.25
N MET A 2 1.36 1.21 -18.04
CA MET A 2 1.32 1.94 -16.75
C MET A 2 -0.09 2.35 -16.32
N LEU A 3 -1.01 2.48 -17.28
CA LEU A 3 -2.41 2.77 -17.03
C LEU A 3 -3.10 1.69 -16.19
N ILE A 4 -2.79 0.40 -16.44
CA ILE A 4 -3.35 -0.72 -15.65
C ILE A 4 -2.81 -0.67 -14.22
N VAL A 5 -1.52 -0.41 -14.06
CA VAL A 5 -0.89 -0.30 -12.73
C VAL A 5 -1.57 0.79 -11.91
N ILE A 6 -1.76 1.98 -12.49
CA ILE A 6 -2.43 3.10 -11.81
C ILE A 6 -3.86 2.75 -11.41
N LEU A 7 -4.63 2.05 -12.25
CA LEU A 7 -5.99 1.62 -11.90
C LEU A 7 -6.01 0.63 -10.73
N VAL A 8 -5.06 -0.31 -10.70
CA VAL A 8 -4.90 -1.26 -9.58
C VAL A 8 -4.54 -0.49 -8.31
N THR A 9 -3.57 0.42 -8.39
CA THR A 9 -3.14 1.27 -7.27
C THR A 9 -4.28 2.12 -6.70
N LEU A 10 -5.09 2.75 -7.56
CA LEU A 10 -6.26 3.52 -7.11
C LEU A 10 -7.28 2.65 -6.36
N THR A 11 -7.45 1.40 -6.79
CA THR A 11 -8.36 0.44 -6.15
C THR A 11 -7.80 0.00 -4.80
N GLU A 12 -6.50 -0.30 -4.73
CA GLU A 12 -5.78 -0.64 -3.51
C GLU A 12 -5.82 0.49 -2.48
N THR A 13 -5.46 1.72 -2.86
CA THR A 13 -5.52 2.91 -1.99
C THR A 13 -6.94 3.16 -1.48
N THR A 14 -7.97 2.91 -2.30
CA THR A 14 -9.37 3.02 -1.85
C THR A 14 -9.68 2.01 -0.74
N ALA A 15 -9.28 0.75 -0.92
CA ALA A 15 -9.46 -0.31 0.07
C ALA A 15 -8.71 0.00 1.38
N ASP A 16 -7.49 0.53 1.28
CA ASP A 16 -6.67 0.94 2.42
C ASP A 16 -7.29 2.08 3.20
N ILE A 17 -7.81 3.12 2.53
CA ILE A 17 -8.49 4.24 3.19
C ILE A 17 -9.71 3.75 3.98
N ILE A 18 -10.50 2.84 3.39
CA ILE A 18 -11.67 2.23 4.05
C ILE A 18 -11.22 1.40 5.25
N ALA A 19 -10.21 0.55 5.09
CA ALA A 19 -9.70 -0.30 6.15
C ALA A 19 -9.13 0.50 7.33
N VAL A 20 -8.35 1.57 7.06
CA VAL A 20 -7.90 2.51 8.10
C VAL A 20 -9.09 3.19 8.77
N GLY A 21 -10.12 3.56 8.01
CA GLY A 21 -11.37 4.13 8.53
C GLY A 21 -12.05 3.21 9.54
N GLU A 22 -12.17 1.92 9.22
CA GLU A 22 -12.71 0.87 10.10
C GLU A 22 -11.88 0.73 11.37
N ILE A 23 -10.54 0.66 11.27
CA ILE A 23 -9.63 0.53 12.43
C ILE A 23 -9.69 1.76 13.34
N VAL A 24 -9.75 2.96 12.75
CA VAL A 24 -9.79 4.22 13.49
C VAL A 24 -11.17 4.47 14.09
N GLY A 25 -12.24 3.88 13.53
CA GLY A 25 -13.62 4.08 13.95
C GLY A 25 -14.23 5.37 13.38
N THR A 26 -13.77 5.79 12.20
CA THR A 26 -14.21 7.03 11.55
C THR A 26 -14.97 6.71 10.27
N LYS A 27 -16.03 7.50 10.00
CA LYS A 27 -16.71 7.41 8.70
C LYS A 27 -15.76 7.83 7.58
N VAL A 28 -15.80 7.08 6.49
CA VAL A 28 -15.09 7.35 5.25
C VAL A 28 -16.14 7.65 4.19
N ASP A 29 -16.27 8.92 3.82
CA ASP A 29 -17.18 9.38 2.78
C ASP A 29 -16.47 9.47 1.43
N ARG A 30 -17.25 9.65 0.35
CA ARG A 30 -16.71 9.80 -1.01
C ARG A 30 -15.70 10.95 -1.11
N LYS A 31 -15.90 12.03 -0.35
CA LYS A 31 -14.99 13.19 -0.34
C LYS A 31 -13.64 12.83 0.28
N ARG A 32 -13.61 12.07 1.37
CA ARG A 32 -12.37 11.59 1.98
C ARG A 32 -11.61 10.62 1.09
N ILE A 33 -12.30 9.71 0.42
CA ILE A 33 -11.69 8.82 -0.58
C ILE A 33 -11.09 9.65 -1.71
N ALA A 34 -11.85 10.58 -2.30
CA ALA A 34 -11.38 11.43 -3.38
C ALA A 34 -10.16 12.27 -2.96
N ASN A 35 -10.17 12.85 -1.75
CA ASN A 35 -9.03 13.60 -1.22
C ASN A 35 -7.80 12.71 -1.01
N GLY A 36 -7.99 11.49 -0.50
CA GLY A 36 -6.90 10.52 -0.32
C GLY A 36 -6.29 10.10 -1.65
N LEU A 37 -7.11 9.72 -2.64
CA LEU A 37 -6.65 9.38 -3.99
C LEU A 37 -5.94 10.56 -4.67
N ARG A 38 -6.42 11.80 -4.48
CA ARG A 38 -5.74 12.99 -5.01
C ARG A 38 -4.38 13.20 -4.38
N ALA A 39 -4.23 12.98 -3.08
CA ALA A 39 -2.94 13.07 -2.40
C ALA A 39 -1.97 11.97 -2.89
N ASP A 40 -2.47 10.74 -3.01
CA ASP A 40 -1.72 9.58 -3.50
C ASP A 40 -1.19 9.85 -4.92
N MET A 41 -2.09 10.16 -5.86
CA MET A 41 -1.73 10.44 -7.25
C MET A 41 -0.87 11.70 -7.41
N ALA A 42 -1.05 12.72 -6.57
CA ALA A 42 -0.16 13.89 -6.59
C ALA A 42 1.27 13.47 -6.24
N SER A 43 1.46 12.62 -5.23
CA SER A 43 2.78 12.08 -4.89
C SER A 43 3.34 11.20 -6.02
N SER A 44 2.50 10.38 -6.66
CA SER A 44 2.87 9.54 -7.81
C SER A 44 3.29 10.34 -9.03
N VAL A 45 2.71 11.53 -9.26
CA VAL A 45 3.06 12.41 -10.37
C VAL A 45 4.34 13.19 -10.06
N VAL A 46 4.57 13.56 -8.79
CA VAL A 46 5.75 14.32 -8.38
C VAL A 46 7.00 13.45 -8.29
N SER A 47 6.88 12.18 -7.87
CA SER A 47 8.03 11.31 -7.63
C SER A 47 8.95 11.06 -8.84
N PRO A 48 8.47 10.94 -10.10
CA PRO A 48 9.32 10.76 -11.26
C PRO A 48 10.19 11.97 -11.59
N PHE A 49 9.75 13.19 -11.21
CA PHE A 49 10.57 14.40 -11.38
C PHE A 49 11.85 14.37 -10.53
N PHE A 50 11.86 13.58 -9.45
CA PHE A 50 13.02 13.37 -8.57
C PHE A 50 13.79 12.07 -8.91
N GLY A 51 13.52 11.45 -10.06
CA GLY A 51 14.17 10.21 -10.48
C GLY A 51 13.68 8.96 -9.75
N SER A 52 12.52 9.03 -9.08
CA SER A 52 11.88 7.90 -8.41
C SER A 52 10.76 7.28 -9.26
N PHE A 53 10.19 6.17 -8.80
CA PHE A 53 9.04 5.54 -9.43
C PHE A 53 7.71 6.09 -8.86
N THR A 54 6.60 5.82 -9.54
CA THR A 54 5.26 6.07 -9.02
C THR A 54 5.11 5.50 -7.61
N GLN A 55 4.74 6.36 -6.66
CA GLN A 55 4.50 5.98 -5.27
C GLN A 55 3.01 5.66 -5.04
N SER A 56 2.72 4.89 -4.00
CA SER A 56 1.37 4.55 -3.53
C SER A 56 1.33 4.52 -2.00
N ALA A 57 0.15 4.68 -1.42
CA ALA A 57 -0.13 4.28 -0.05
C ALA A 57 0.32 2.82 0.20
N PHE A 58 0.98 2.60 1.34
CA PHE A 58 1.57 1.30 1.69
C PHE A 58 0.63 0.54 2.63
N ALA A 59 -0.04 -0.50 2.11
CA ALA A 59 -1.05 -1.30 2.81
C ALA A 59 -0.56 -1.89 4.14
N GLN A 60 0.74 -2.16 4.26
CA GLN A 60 1.36 -2.69 5.47
C GLN A 60 1.24 -1.71 6.65
N ASN A 61 1.22 -0.40 6.39
CA ASN A 61 1.01 0.61 7.43
C ASN A 61 -0.39 0.52 8.04
N VAL A 62 -1.39 0.06 7.28
CA VAL A 62 -2.74 -0.20 7.80
C VAL A 62 -2.71 -1.30 8.86
N GLY A 63 -1.98 -2.38 8.59
CA GLY A 63 -1.75 -3.48 9.54
C GLY A 63 -1.03 -3.00 10.80
N LEU A 64 0.00 -2.17 10.64
CA LEU A 64 0.74 -1.60 11.76
C LEU A 64 -0.16 -0.74 12.66
N VAL A 65 -1.02 0.10 12.10
CA VAL A 65 -1.98 0.92 12.87
C VAL A 65 -2.98 0.02 13.61
N ALA A 66 -3.40 -1.10 13.02
CA ALA A 66 -4.30 -2.05 13.68
C ALA A 66 -3.65 -2.74 14.89
N ILE A 67 -2.37 -3.10 14.79
CA ILE A 67 -1.64 -3.81 15.85
C ILE A 67 -1.19 -2.85 16.95
N THR A 68 -0.61 -1.71 16.58
CA THR A 68 -0.05 -0.74 17.53
C THR A 68 -1.12 0.11 18.21
N GLY A 69 -2.29 0.27 17.60
CA GLY A 69 -3.34 1.17 18.06
C GLY A 69 -3.00 2.65 17.92
N VAL A 70 -1.84 3.00 17.35
CA VAL A 70 -1.39 4.39 17.20
C VAL A 70 -2.07 5.02 15.97
N LYS A 71 -3.13 5.79 16.22
CA LYS A 71 -3.99 6.39 15.18
C LYS A 71 -3.60 7.84 14.82
N SER A 72 -2.53 8.36 15.41
CA SER A 72 -2.13 9.77 15.25
C SER A 72 -1.50 10.03 13.88
N ARG A 73 -2.09 10.97 13.11
CA ARG A 73 -1.52 11.42 11.83
C ARG A 73 -0.11 12.02 11.95
N PHE A 74 0.23 12.54 13.13
CA PHE A 74 1.53 13.15 13.38
C PHE A 74 2.65 12.11 13.42
N VAL A 75 2.35 10.87 13.80
CA VAL A 75 3.32 9.77 13.78
C VAL A 75 3.71 9.43 12.35
N VAL A 76 2.73 9.38 11.45
CA VAL A 76 2.97 9.16 10.02
C VAL A 76 3.76 10.33 9.41
N ALA A 77 3.40 11.57 9.74
CA ALA A 77 4.11 12.77 9.27
C ALA A 77 5.57 12.82 9.77
N ALA A 78 5.81 12.50 11.04
CA ALA A 78 7.15 12.43 11.61
C ALA A 78 7.97 11.30 10.96
N GLY A 79 7.36 10.14 10.70
CA GLY A 79 7.99 9.06 9.96
C GLY A 79 8.42 9.50 8.54
N GLY A 80 7.54 10.22 7.83
CA GLY A 80 7.86 10.80 6.53
C GLY A 80 9.03 11.78 6.59
N ALA A 81 9.04 12.70 7.56
CA ALA A 81 10.13 13.65 7.76
C ALA A 81 11.46 12.95 8.10
N ILE A 82 11.43 11.89 8.92
CA ILE A 82 12.62 11.08 9.20
C ILE A 82 13.13 10.45 7.89
N LEU A 83 12.25 9.84 7.09
CA LEU A 83 12.65 9.23 5.81
C LEU A 83 13.21 10.25 4.82
N GLU A 84 12.66 11.46 4.78
CA GLU A 84 13.19 12.55 3.95
C GLU A 84 14.61 12.94 4.38
N VAL A 85 14.84 13.16 5.67
CA VAL A 85 16.17 13.47 6.21
C VAL A 85 17.15 12.33 5.92
N LEU A 86 16.72 11.08 6.15
CA LEU A 86 17.53 9.90 5.87
C LEU A 86 17.86 9.76 4.37
N GLY A 87 16.91 10.10 3.49
CA GLY A 87 17.11 10.07 2.03
C GLY A 87 18.13 11.09 1.54
N LEU A 88 18.32 12.21 2.24
CA LEU A 88 19.34 13.20 1.95
C LEU A 88 20.76 12.77 2.38
N LEU A 89 20.88 11.69 3.18
CA LEU A 89 22.17 11.20 3.66
C LEU A 89 22.79 10.20 2.66
N PRO A 90 23.87 10.56 1.94
CA PRO A 90 24.50 9.67 0.95
C PRO A 90 25.10 8.41 1.58
N VAL A 91 25.40 8.46 2.88
CA VAL A 91 25.89 7.30 3.66
C VAL A 91 24.88 6.17 3.64
N LEU A 92 23.58 6.47 3.74
CA LEU A 92 22.56 5.43 3.69
C LEU A 92 22.46 4.78 2.31
N GLY A 93 22.62 5.54 1.24
CA GLY A 93 22.70 4.99 -0.11
C GLY A 93 23.83 3.95 -0.24
N ARG A 94 24.99 4.22 0.37
CA ARG A 94 26.12 3.28 0.40
C ARG A 94 25.84 2.03 1.23
N VAL A 95 25.16 2.17 2.36
CA VAL A 95 24.77 1.04 3.21
C VAL A 95 23.78 0.13 2.46
N VAL A 96 22.77 0.72 1.81
CA VAL A 96 21.80 -0.03 1.00
C VAL A 96 22.48 -0.75 -0.17
N ALA A 97 23.43 -0.09 -0.84
CA ALA A 97 24.20 -0.71 -1.93
C ALA A 97 25.12 -1.85 -1.47
N ALA A 98 25.49 -1.89 -0.19
CA ALA A 98 26.30 -2.97 0.39
C ALA A 98 25.47 -4.20 0.79
N VAL A 99 24.13 -4.14 0.69
CA VAL A 99 23.26 -5.27 1.06
C VAL A 99 23.45 -6.41 0.04
N PRO A 100 23.75 -7.65 0.50
CA PRO A 100 23.92 -8.79 -0.40
C PRO A 100 22.65 -9.12 -1.19
N THR A 101 22.82 -9.55 -2.44
CA THR A 101 21.70 -9.93 -3.31
C THR A 101 20.79 -11.03 -2.74
N PRO A 102 21.28 -12.04 -1.98
CA PRO A 102 20.38 -13.01 -1.36
C PRO A 102 19.44 -12.40 -0.31
N VAL A 103 19.88 -11.35 0.39
CA VAL A 103 19.05 -10.63 1.38
C VAL A 103 17.97 -9.81 0.67
N LEU A 104 18.32 -9.14 -0.42
CA LEU A 104 17.35 -8.43 -1.26
C LEU A 104 16.32 -9.40 -1.85
N GLY A 105 16.75 -10.59 -2.28
CA GLY A 105 15.87 -11.66 -2.73
C GLY A 105 14.90 -12.11 -1.64
N GLY A 106 15.39 -12.36 -0.42
CA GLY A 106 14.56 -12.70 0.74
C GLY A 106 13.55 -11.60 1.09
N ALA A 107 13.99 -10.34 1.10
CA ALA A 107 13.10 -9.19 1.29
C ALA A 107 12.03 -9.11 0.20
N GLY A 108 12.40 -9.39 -1.06
CA GLY A 108 11.47 -9.47 -2.18
C GLY A 108 10.39 -10.54 -1.98
N VAL A 109 10.77 -11.75 -1.54
CA VAL A 109 9.81 -12.83 -1.24
C VAL A 109 8.82 -12.40 -0.16
N VAL A 110 9.28 -11.75 0.90
CA VAL A 110 8.40 -11.24 1.97
C VAL A 110 7.46 -10.16 1.44
N LEU A 111 7.96 -9.23 0.61
CA LEU A 111 7.15 -8.18 0.01
C LEU A 111 6.06 -8.77 -0.90
N PHE A 112 6.40 -9.63 -1.85
CA PHE A 112 5.42 -10.28 -2.72
C PHE A 112 4.46 -11.19 -1.96
N GLY A 113 4.94 -11.92 -0.94
CA GLY A 113 4.10 -12.73 -0.06
C GLY A 113 3.10 -11.88 0.73
N SER A 114 3.50 -10.69 1.20
CA SER A 114 2.60 -9.78 1.91
C SER A 114 1.49 -9.23 0.99
N VAL A 115 1.80 -8.95 -0.28
CA VAL A 115 0.82 -8.53 -1.29
C VAL A 115 -0.19 -9.67 -1.56
N ALA A 116 0.30 -10.90 -1.76
CA ALA A 116 -0.57 -12.06 -1.93
C ALA A 116 -1.49 -12.28 -0.72
N ALA A 117 -0.95 -12.17 0.50
CA ALA A 117 -1.72 -12.29 1.74
C ALA A 117 -2.80 -11.19 1.88
N SER A 118 -2.50 -9.95 1.46
CA SER A 118 -3.48 -8.86 1.44
C SER A 118 -4.65 -9.14 0.48
N GLY A 119 -4.34 -9.70 -0.70
CA GLY A 119 -5.36 -10.18 -1.65
C GLY A 119 -6.26 -11.24 -1.05
N ILE A 120 -5.69 -12.27 -0.39
CA ILE A 120 -6.45 -13.32 0.30
C ILE A 120 -7.33 -12.73 1.41
N ARG A 121 -6.80 -11.81 2.22
CA ARG A 121 -7.57 -11.14 3.29
C ARG A 121 -8.76 -10.35 2.75
N THR A 122 -8.61 -9.73 1.58
CA THR A 122 -9.69 -9.01 0.91
C THR A 122 -10.76 -9.98 0.41
N LEU A 123 -10.35 -11.07 -0.24
CA LEU A 123 -11.23 -12.14 -0.71
C LEU A 123 -11.98 -12.84 0.43
N ALA A 124 -11.36 -12.97 1.61
CA ALA A 124 -11.99 -13.56 2.79
C ALA A 124 -13.22 -12.78 3.30
N LYS A 125 -13.44 -11.53 2.87
CA LYS A 125 -14.65 -10.74 3.19
C LYS A 125 -15.84 -11.07 2.28
N VAL A 126 -15.65 -11.86 1.22
CA VAL A 126 -16.69 -12.18 0.22
C VAL A 126 -17.60 -13.28 0.75
N ASP A 127 -18.92 -13.13 0.54
CA ASP A 127 -19.91 -14.17 0.78
C ASP A 127 -19.85 -15.24 -0.33
N TYR A 128 -19.19 -16.35 -0.03
CA TYR A 128 -19.05 -17.50 -0.94
C TYR A 128 -20.26 -18.44 -0.95
N SER A 129 -21.26 -18.24 -0.09
CA SER A 129 -22.51 -19.00 -0.17
C SER A 129 -23.31 -18.64 -1.42
N ARG A 130 -22.99 -17.52 -2.08
CA ARG A 130 -23.54 -17.15 -3.39
C ARG A 130 -22.74 -17.82 -4.50
N PRO A 131 -23.34 -18.72 -5.31
CA PRO A 131 -22.64 -19.45 -6.37
C PRO A 131 -21.94 -18.53 -7.38
N MET A 132 -22.53 -17.36 -7.66
CA MET A 132 -21.95 -16.38 -8.59
C MET A 132 -20.61 -15.82 -8.10
N ASN A 133 -20.47 -15.52 -6.80
CA ASN A 133 -19.23 -15.00 -6.23
C ASN A 133 -18.11 -16.05 -6.32
N LEU A 134 -18.45 -17.31 -6.07
CA LEU A 134 -17.53 -18.43 -6.22
C LEU A 134 -17.06 -18.58 -7.66
N ILE A 135 -17.97 -18.52 -8.64
CA ILE A 135 -17.65 -18.63 -10.08
C ILE A 135 -16.74 -17.47 -10.52
N ILE A 136 -17.03 -16.23 -10.12
CA ILE A 136 -16.21 -15.06 -10.46
C ILE A 136 -14.77 -15.27 -9.98
N VAL A 137 -14.59 -15.62 -8.71
CA VAL A 137 -13.25 -15.84 -8.15
C VAL A 137 -12.55 -17.03 -8.81
N ALA A 138 -13.25 -18.14 -9.03
CA ALA A 138 -12.70 -19.32 -9.68
C ALA A 138 -12.22 -19.03 -11.12
N ALA A 139 -13.01 -18.29 -11.90
CA ALA A 139 -12.64 -17.88 -13.24
C ALA A 139 -11.43 -16.91 -13.22
N SER A 140 -11.40 -15.92 -12.32
CA SER A 140 -10.31 -14.95 -12.23
C SER A 140 -8.96 -15.52 -11.77
N ILE A 141 -8.95 -16.66 -11.07
CA ILE A 141 -7.70 -17.33 -10.64
C ILE A 141 -7.25 -18.37 -11.69
N SER A 142 -8.20 -18.97 -12.42
CA SER A 142 -7.90 -20.04 -13.39
C SER A 142 -7.40 -19.54 -14.74
N PHE A 143 -7.74 -18.30 -15.11
CA PHE A 143 -7.38 -17.66 -16.38
C PHE A 143 -6.55 -16.39 -16.13
#